data_AF-A0A9D5ZSU9-F1
#
_entry.id   AF-A0A9D5ZSU9-F1
#
_cell.length_a   1.000
_cell.length_b   1.000
_cell.length_c   1.000
_cell.angle_alpha   90.00
_cell.angle_beta   90.00
_cell.angle_gamma   90.00
#
_symmetry.space_group_name_H-M   'P 1'
#
loop_
_entity.id
_entity.type
_entity.pdbx_description
1 polymer ?
#
loop_
_entity_poly.entity_id
_entity_poly.type
_entity_poly.pdbx_seq_one_letter_code
_entity_poly.pdbx_strand_id
1 'polypeptide(L)'
;KVKVTLQDINYEIVDTPGLHSLYIQSEEELLVRDIIFEQRPDIIIFCMDANRIKQSLVLLADIIELEIPMVILLNALDETATKGIWIDSDGLSETLGIPIIESIAIKSIGTNELIKSLQNAKIGRLKINYGDLVNHGIAAIARELPQELKFRNKIASLMLLSDPFIDKYLNIQIDKELFLKVKGMASQTIFQYERSMNVIITNKRSAWADEITAKFTKRQKIAPGQLSQKIAGVCRHPVYGVPILIGVILILYFFVVNVAGIIANFMKIILWNPVEGYINGLGLSRFWSEFLIGNYGILTLGLMNAIITVLPILSIFFLFYHILEDMGYIPNLSILTKNIMNKIGLSGAAIMPLTLGFGCKTMATLTTKSLSSKKEQYITIFMLAFAIPCASQMGLNMAVLGKLGLKALFAAFGFLLIIDVSVGLLLNLIIKSDKKGIFIQELPPIRLPGIREVV
;
A
#
# COMPACT_ATOMS: atom_id res chain seq x y z
N LYS A 1 -19.30 15.29 1.26
CA LYS A 1 -19.59 16.64 0.72
C LYS A 1 -19.65 17.63 1.87
N VAL A 2 -18.95 18.76 1.78
CA VAL A 2 -18.92 19.80 2.82
C VAL A 2 -19.11 21.15 2.16
N LYS A 3 -19.99 22.00 2.70
CA LYS A 3 -20.17 23.38 2.22
C LYS A 3 -19.35 24.32 3.09
N VAL A 4 -18.51 25.15 2.48
CA VAL A 4 -17.60 26.07 3.17
C VAL A 4 -17.59 27.41 2.45
N THR A 5 -17.59 28.50 3.21
CA THR A 5 -17.38 29.85 2.67
C THR A 5 -15.91 30.22 2.83
N LEU A 6 -15.22 30.43 1.71
CA LEU A 6 -13.81 30.83 1.67
C LEU A 6 -13.70 32.12 0.85
N GLN A 7 -13.08 33.17 1.41
CA GLN A 7 -12.89 34.45 0.72
C GLN A 7 -14.18 35.01 0.09
N ASP A 8 -15.28 34.98 0.86
CA ASP A 8 -16.62 35.43 0.44
C ASP A 8 -17.26 34.65 -0.74
N ILE A 9 -16.68 33.50 -1.10
CA ILE A 9 -17.22 32.56 -2.10
C ILE A 9 -17.64 31.26 -1.41
N ASN A 10 -18.81 30.74 -1.76
CA ASN A 10 -19.30 29.46 -1.25
C ASN A 10 -18.78 28.31 -2.12
N TYR A 11 -18.07 27.38 -1.50
CA TYR A 11 -17.56 26.16 -2.11
C TYR A 11 -18.31 24.93 -1.58
N GLU A 12 -18.60 23.98 -2.47
CA GLU A 12 -18.98 22.62 -2.10
C GLU A 12 -17.79 21.71 -2.38
N ILE A 13 -17.20 21.18 -1.31
CA ILE A 13 -16.03 20.30 -1.38
C ILE A 13 -16.50 18.85 -1.35
N VAL A 14 -16.08 18.08 -2.36
CA VAL A 14 -16.33 16.65 -2.45
C VAL A 14 -14.99 15.94 -2.36
N ASP A 15 -14.78 15.23 -1.25
CA ASP A 15 -13.62 14.36 -1.11
C ASP A 15 -13.84 13.07 -1.89
N THR A 16 -12.83 12.65 -2.63
CA THR A 16 -12.89 11.48 -3.52
C THR A 16 -11.90 10.43 -3.03
N PRO A 17 -12.23 9.13 -3.11
CA PRO A 17 -11.25 8.06 -2.92
C PRO A 17 -9.98 8.29 -3.76
N GLY A 18 -8.85 7.76 -3.28
CA GLY A 18 -7.58 7.84 -3.99
C GLY A 18 -7.67 7.18 -5.37
N LEU A 19 -7.14 7.84 -6.38
CA LEU A 19 -7.19 7.36 -7.77
C LEU A 19 -5.77 7.05 -8.26
N HIS A 20 -5.62 5.94 -9.01
CA HIS A 20 -4.37 5.61 -9.69
C HIS A 20 -4.47 5.81 -11.21
N SER A 21 -5.67 5.68 -11.78
CA SER A 21 -5.94 5.88 -13.20
C SER A 21 -7.40 6.25 -13.43
N LEU A 22 -7.71 7.08 -14.45
CA LEU A 22 -9.09 7.21 -14.94
C LEU A 22 -9.45 6.10 -15.94
N TYR A 23 -8.70 4.98 -15.99
CA TYR A 23 -9.08 3.74 -16.67
C TYR A 23 -9.39 2.67 -15.62
N ILE A 24 -10.50 1.94 -15.77
CA ILE A 24 -11.07 1.10 -14.71
C ILE A 24 -10.08 0.00 -14.28
N GLN A 25 -9.66 0.03 -13.01
CA GLN A 25 -8.99 -1.10 -12.36
C GLN A 25 -9.67 -1.52 -11.04
N SER A 26 -10.51 -0.67 -10.44
CA SER A 26 -11.21 -0.96 -9.18
C SER A 26 -12.61 -0.32 -9.08
N GLU A 27 -13.43 -0.79 -8.12
CA GLU A 27 -14.74 -0.20 -7.80
C GLU A 27 -14.63 1.22 -7.24
N GLU A 28 -13.55 1.53 -6.52
CA GLU A 28 -13.29 2.87 -5.96
C GLU A 28 -13.03 3.90 -7.06
N GLU A 29 -12.25 3.52 -8.09
CA GLU A 29 -11.98 4.39 -9.24
C GLU A 29 -13.22 4.67 -10.09
N LEU A 30 -14.17 3.73 -10.12
CA LEU A 30 -15.48 3.94 -10.76
C LEU A 30 -16.26 5.06 -10.07
N LEU A 31 -16.33 5.04 -8.73
CA LEU A 31 -17.04 6.06 -7.96
C LEU A 31 -16.49 7.48 -8.19
N VAL A 32 -15.16 7.63 -8.25
CA VAL A 32 -14.54 8.94 -8.52
C VAL A 32 -14.94 9.46 -9.90
N ARG A 33 -15.01 8.56 -10.89
CA ARG A 33 -15.39 8.92 -12.25
C ARG A 33 -16.86 9.30 -12.35
N ASP A 34 -17.75 8.55 -11.71
CA ASP A 34 -19.18 8.88 -11.62
C ASP A 34 -19.35 10.29 -11.06
N ILE A 35 -18.64 10.62 -9.98
CA ILE A 35 -18.66 11.96 -9.38
C ILE A 35 -18.22 13.03 -10.40
N ILE A 36 -17.13 12.82 -11.15
CA ILE A 36 -16.64 13.80 -12.12
C ILE A 36 -17.63 14.00 -13.28
N PHE A 37 -18.16 12.91 -13.85
CA PHE A 37 -19.03 12.95 -15.02
C PHE A 37 -20.47 13.39 -14.69
N GLU A 38 -20.97 13.06 -13.50
CA GLU A 38 -22.31 13.44 -13.03
C GLU A 38 -22.31 14.84 -12.40
N GLN A 39 -21.41 15.11 -11.45
CA GLN A 39 -21.43 16.37 -10.69
C GLN A 39 -20.73 17.51 -11.43
N ARG A 40 -19.89 17.21 -12.44
CA ARG A 40 -19.25 18.19 -13.33
C ARG A 40 -18.55 19.32 -12.54
N PRO A 41 -17.51 19.01 -11.75
CA PRO A 41 -16.89 19.97 -10.86
C PRO A 41 -16.30 21.17 -11.62
N ASP A 42 -16.37 22.34 -11.00
CA ASP A 42 -15.83 23.59 -11.56
C ASP A 42 -14.30 23.69 -11.39
N ILE A 43 -13.78 23.12 -10.30
CA ILE A 43 -12.35 23.14 -9.95
C ILE A 43 -11.93 21.77 -9.43
N ILE A 44 -10.76 21.29 -9.85
CA ILE A 44 -10.11 20.10 -9.26
C ILE A 44 -8.91 20.54 -8.42
N ILE A 45 -8.87 20.09 -7.17
CA ILE A 45 -7.66 20.14 -6.33
C ILE A 45 -6.94 18.81 -6.52
N PHE A 46 -5.82 18.83 -7.23
CA PHE A 46 -5.04 17.63 -7.52
C PHE A 46 -3.90 17.46 -6.52
N CYS A 47 -4.06 16.53 -5.58
CA CYS A 47 -3.04 16.21 -4.59
C CYS A 47 -1.98 15.27 -5.19
N MET A 48 -0.77 15.80 -5.38
CA MET A 48 0.39 15.09 -5.92
C MET A 48 1.36 14.72 -4.79
N ASP A 49 1.83 13.48 -4.77
CA ASP A 49 2.87 13.03 -3.84
C ASP A 49 4.26 13.27 -4.45
N ALA A 50 5.06 14.13 -3.81
CA ALA A 50 6.41 14.46 -4.25
C ALA A 50 7.34 13.23 -4.28
N ASN A 51 7.11 12.22 -3.44
CA ASN A 51 7.88 10.97 -3.46
C ASN A 51 7.57 10.11 -4.70
N ARG A 52 6.36 10.25 -5.25
CA ARG A 52 5.85 9.44 -6.37
C ARG A 52 5.49 10.32 -7.57
N ILE A 53 6.31 11.36 -7.81
CA ILE A 53 6.03 12.39 -8.80
C ILE A 53 5.73 11.82 -10.20
N LYS A 54 6.46 10.78 -10.64
CA LYS A 54 6.21 10.13 -11.93
C LYS A 54 4.80 9.55 -12.00
N GLN A 55 4.38 8.80 -10.99
CA GLN A 55 3.04 8.20 -10.97
C GLN A 55 1.96 9.28 -10.91
N SER A 56 2.16 10.31 -10.09
CA SER A 56 1.22 11.44 -10.01
C SER A 56 1.14 12.21 -11.33
N LEU A 57 2.24 12.39 -12.06
CA LEU A 57 2.24 13.03 -13.37
C LEU A 57 1.48 12.18 -14.41
N VAL A 58 1.66 10.86 -14.44
CA VAL A 58 0.89 9.99 -15.35
C VAL A 58 -0.61 10.15 -15.13
N LEU A 59 -1.05 10.22 -13.88
CA LEU A 59 -2.44 10.49 -13.56
C LEU A 59 -2.86 11.92 -13.94
N LEU A 60 -2.03 12.91 -13.63
CA LEU A 60 -2.30 14.32 -13.98
C LEU A 60 -2.52 14.50 -15.49
N ALA A 61 -1.73 13.82 -16.34
CA ALA A 61 -1.94 13.84 -17.80
C ALA A 61 -3.35 13.38 -18.17
N ASP A 62 -3.87 12.37 -17.47
CA ASP A 62 -5.22 11.85 -17.65
C ASP A 62 -6.30 12.86 -17.21
N ILE A 63 -6.08 13.56 -16.09
CA ILE A 63 -7.01 14.57 -15.54
C ILE A 63 -7.01 15.86 -16.39
N ILE A 64 -5.85 16.32 -16.88
CA ILE A 64 -5.77 17.56 -17.68
C ILE A 64 -6.61 17.47 -18.96
N GLU A 65 -6.75 16.27 -19.54
CA GLU A 65 -7.62 16.02 -20.70
C GLU A 65 -9.12 16.22 -20.42
N LEU A 66 -9.54 16.32 -19.16
CA LEU A 66 -10.90 16.74 -18.80
C LEU A 66 -11.13 18.23 -19.04
N GLU A 67 -10.08 19.02 -19.24
CA GLU A 67 -10.15 20.47 -19.49
C GLU A 67 -10.83 21.25 -18.34
N ILE A 68 -10.78 20.71 -17.12
CA ILE A 68 -11.32 21.35 -15.90
C ILE A 68 -10.22 22.22 -15.26
N PRO A 69 -10.52 23.47 -14.84
CA PRO A 69 -9.59 24.28 -14.05
C PRO A 69 -9.10 23.53 -12.82
N MET A 70 -7.80 23.62 -12.54
CA MET A 70 -7.22 22.90 -11.41
C MET A 70 -6.15 23.70 -10.68
N VAL A 71 -5.87 23.25 -9.46
CA VAL A 71 -4.73 23.63 -8.63
C VAL A 71 -4.05 22.34 -8.19
N ILE A 72 -2.72 22.28 -8.29
CA ILE A 72 -1.96 21.13 -7.82
C ILE A 72 -1.44 21.41 -6.41
N LEU A 73 -1.65 20.47 -5.51
CA LEU A 73 -1.06 20.48 -4.18
C LEU A 73 0.08 19.46 -4.17
N LEU A 74 1.33 19.92 -4.19
CA LEU A 74 2.51 19.07 -4.11
C LEU A 74 2.83 18.79 -2.64
N ASN A 75 2.52 17.58 -2.18
CA ASN A 75 2.64 17.16 -0.79
C ASN A 75 3.92 16.34 -0.54
N ALA A 76 4.32 16.22 0.73
CA ALA A 76 5.46 15.43 1.22
C ALA A 76 6.86 15.93 0.79
N LEU A 77 7.04 17.25 0.71
CA LEU A 77 8.33 17.86 0.37
C LEU A 77 9.41 17.73 1.45
N ASP A 78 9.03 17.56 2.72
CA ASP A 78 9.98 17.30 3.80
C ASP A 78 10.62 15.92 3.66
N GLU A 79 9.84 14.92 3.23
CA GLU A 79 10.35 13.58 2.95
C GLU A 79 11.31 13.55 1.75
N THR A 80 10.99 14.25 0.66
CA THR A 80 11.84 14.32 -0.53
C THR A 80 13.18 15.02 -0.24
N ALA A 81 13.17 16.05 0.60
CA ALA A 81 14.39 16.71 1.08
C ALA A 81 15.32 15.72 1.81
N THR A 82 14.78 14.84 2.67
CA THR A 82 15.61 13.80 3.33
C THR A 82 16.17 12.74 2.37
N LYS A 83 15.58 12.59 1.18
CA LYS A 83 16.03 11.66 0.13
C LYS A 83 16.95 12.33 -0.90
N GLY A 84 17.19 13.63 -0.79
CA GLY A 84 18.02 14.39 -1.73
C GLY A 84 17.32 14.66 -3.04
N ILE A 85 15.99 14.61 -3.04
CA ILE A 85 15.17 14.86 -4.21
C ILE A 85 14.71 16.30 -4.11
N TRP A 86 15.19 17.14 -5.01
CA TRP A 86 14.73 18.51 -5.17
C TRP A 86 13.82 18.59 -6.39
N ILE A 87 12.67 19.24 -6.23
CA ILE A 87 11.67 19.41 -7.28
C ILE A 87 11.51 20.90 -7.54
N ASP A 88 11.64 21.29 -8.80
CA ASP A 88 11.38 22.65 -9.29
C ASP A 88 9.87 22.86 -9.46
N SER A 89 9.19 23.25 -8.38
CA SER A 89 7.73 23.47 -8.37
C SER A 89 7.31 24.63 -9.26
N ASP A 90 8.08 25.73 -9.27
CA ASP A 90 7.83 26.89 -10.12
C ASP A 90 7.98 26.55 -11.60
N GLY A 91 9.07 25.90 -12.00
CA GLY A 91 9.29 25.49 -13.39
C GLY A 91 8.24 24.48 -13.88
N LEU A 92 7.81 23.58 -12.98
CA LEU A 92 6.74 22.62 -13.26
C LEU A 92 5.38 23.34 -13.42
N SER A 93 5.09 24.33 -12.57
CA SER A 93 3.89 25.18 -12.63
C SER A 93 3.80 25.94 -13.95
N GLU A 94 4.89 26.57 -14.39
CA GLU A 94 4.95 27.27 -15.68
C GLU A 94 4.74 26.33 -16.88
N THR A 95 5.34 25.15 -16.83
CA THR A 95 5.28 24.18 -17.94
C THR A 95 3.89 23.57 -18.09
N LEU A 96 3.25 23.23 -16.96
CA LEU A 96 1.90 22.70 -16.93
C LEU A 96 0.85 23.79 -17.09
N GLY A 97 1.18 25.06 -16.80
CA GLY A 97 0.24 26.18 -16.79
C GLY A 97 -0.76 26.13 -15.63
N ILE A 98 -0.50 25.33 -14.61
CA ILE A 98 -1.36 25.09 -13.45
C ILE A 98 -0.64 25.60 -12.21
N PRO A 99 -1.29 26.38 -11.32
CA PRO A 99 -0.70 26.76 -10.05
C PRO A 99 -0.36 25.52 -9.20
N ILE A 100 0.90 25.43 -8.77
CA ILE A 100 1.40 24.37 -7.87
C ILE A 100 1.67 25.00 -6.51
N ILE A 101 1.04 24.45 -5.46
CA ILE A 101 1.23 24.86 -4.08
C ILE A 101 1.99 23.76 -3.35
N GLU A 102 3.10 24.13 -2.75
CA GLU A 102 3.90 23.25 -1.90
C GLU A 102 3.20 23.05 -0.54
N SER A 103 3.15 21.81 -0.05
CA SER A 103 2.45 21.50 1.19
C SER A 103 3.10 20.41 2.02
N ILE A 104 2.83 20.49 3.33
CA ILE A 104 3.10 19.41 4.29
C ILE A 104 1.79 19.21 5.07
N ALA A 105 0.97 18.26 4.61
CA ALA A 105 -0.39 18.06 5.12
C ALA A 105 -0.42 17.83 6.65
N ILE A 106 0.51 17.03 7.19
CA ILE A 106 0.61 16.72 8.63
C ILE A 106 0.86 17.97 9.48
N LYS A 107 1.57 18.96 8.92
CA LYS A 107 1.88 20.24 9.59
C LYS A 107 0.90 21.35 9.21
N SER A 108 -0.14 21.05 8.41
CA SER A 108 -1.09 22.02 7.86
C SER A 108 -0.44 23.18 7.08
N ILE A 109 0.77 22.97 6.55
CA ILE A 109 1.52 23.96 5.75
C ILE A 109 1.01 23.90 4.30
N GLY A 110 0.78 25.07 3.68
CA GLY A 110 0.29 25.19 2.30
C GLY A 110 -1.22 25.36 2.15
N THR A 111 -2.00 25.18 3.22
CA THR A 111 -3.48 25.28 3.19
C THR A 111 -3.99 26.69 2.88
N ASN A 112 -3.40 27.72 3.50
CA ASN A 112 -3.77 29.12 3.23
C ASN A 112 -3.42 29.56 1.80
N GLU A 113 -2.31 29.08 1.26
CA GLU A 113 -1.89 29.35 -0.11
C GLU A 113 -2.79 28.64 -1.12
N LEU A 114 -3.17 27.39 -0.83
CA LEU A 114 -4.17 26.65 -1.60
C LEU A 114 -5.46 27.44 -1.70
N ILE A 115 -6.02 27.92 -0.57
CA ILE A 115 -7.27 28.71 -0.56
C ILE A 115 -7.15 29.94 -1.47
N LYS A 116 -6.04 30.69 -1.39
CA LYS A 116 -5.80 31.87 -2.25
C LYS A 116 -5.67 31.50 -3.72
N SER A 117 -5.14 30.31 -4.03
CA SER A 117 -4.93 29.87 -5.40
C SER A 117 -6.19 29.32 -6.09
N LEU A 118 -7.26 28.99 -5.34
CA LEU A 118 -8.52 28.48 -5.91
C LEU A 118 -9.14 29.43 -6.92
N GLN A 119 -9.08 30.74 -6.67
CA GLN A 119 -9.58 31.76 -7.61
C GLN A 119 -8.72 31.87 -8.88
N ASN A 120 -7.48 31.39 -8.81
CA ASN A 120 -6.52 31.39 -9.92
C ASN A 120 -6.35 30.00 -10.55
N ALA A 121 -7.30 29.07 -10.32
CA ALA A 121 -7.29 27.76 -10.93
C ALA A 121 -7.25 27.89 -12.46
N LYS A 122 -6.40 27.08 -13.11
CA LYS A 122 -6.18 27.15 -14.56
C LYS A 122 -6.35 25.78 -15.19
N ILE A 123 -6.79 25.80 -16.44
CA ILE A 123 -6.81 24.59 -17.28
C ILE A 123 -5.37 24.26 -17.66
N GLY A 124 -4.98 23.01 -17.39
CA GLY A 124 -3.65 22.52 -17.69
C GLY A 124 -3.33 22.47 -19.18
N ARG A 125 -2.05 22.64 -19.51
CA ARG A 125 -1.51 22.49 -20.85
C ARG A 125 -0.82 21.15 -20.97
N LEU A 126 -1.40 20.26 -21.77
CA LEU A 126 -0.80 18.96 -22.08
C LEU A 126 -0.29 18.94 -23.51
N LYS A 127 0.99 18.61 -23.69
CA LYS A 127 1.60 18.39 -25.01
C LYS A 127 2.05 16.94 -25.13
N ILE A 128 1.09 16.03 -25.26
CA ILE A 128 1.36 14.63 -25.55
C ILE A 128 0.98 14.34 -27.00
N ASN A 129 1.94 13.86 -27.79
CA ASN A 129 1.65 13.37 -29.13
C ASN A 129 1.38 11.86 -29.09
N TYR A 130 0.10 11.49 -29.18
CA TYR A 130 -0.35 10.09 -29.24
C TYR A 130 -0.14 9.45 -30.62
N GLY A 131 0.20 10.24 -31.64
CA GLY A 131 0.32 9.84 -33.04
C GLY A 131 -0.92 10.25 -33.86
N ASP A 132 -0.73 10.46 -35.16
CA ASP A 132 -1.74 11.04 -36.05
C ASP A 132 -3.04 10.23 -36.06
N LEU A 133 -2.96 8.90 -36.08
CA LEU A 133 -4.13 8.02 -36.05
C LEU A 133 -4.96 8.18 -34.77
N VAL A 134 -4.32 8.26 -33.59
CA VAL A 134 -5.03 8.45 -32.32
C VAL A 134 -5.65 9.84 -32.26
N ASN A 135 -4.89 10.87 -32.64
CA ASN A 135 -5.37 12.24 -32.62
C ASN A 135 -6.54 12.45 -33.60
N HIS A 136 -6.46 11.87 -34.80
CA HIS A 136 -7.54 11.89 -35.78
C HIS A 136 -8.75 11.09 -35.30
N GLY A 137 -8.54 9.91 -34.68
CA GLY A 137 -9.63 9.11 -34.10
C GLY A 137 -10.38 9.86 -33.00
N ILE A 138 -9.64 10.50 -32.07
CA ILE A 138 -10.21 11.34 -31.01
C ILE A 138 -11.01 12.50 -31.63
N ALA A 139 -10.43 13.22 -32.59
CA ALA A 139 -11.10 14.36 -33.23
C ALA A 139 -12.34 13.95 -34.04
N ALA A 140 -12.30 12.80 -34.73
CA ALA A 140 -13.42 12.29 -35.51
C ALA A 140 -14.60 11.90 -34.60
N ILE A 141 -14.32 11.16 -33.51
CA ILE A 141 -15.34 10.78 -32.52
C ILE A 141 -15.89 12.03 -31.82
N ALA A 142 -15.04 12.95 -31.37
CA ALA A 142 -15.45 14.13 -30.63
C ALA A 142 -16.35 15.08 -31.45
N ARG A 143 -16.20 15.13 -32.78
CA ARG A 143 -17.06 15.93 -33.68
C ARG A 143 -18.48 15.37 -33.81
N GLU A 144 -18.63 14.05 -33.74
CA GLU A 144 -19.92 13.37 -33.84
C GLU A 144 -20.68 13.40 -32.50
N LEU A 145 -19.98 13.62 -31.38
CA LEU A 145 -20.61 13.75 -30.07
C LEU A 145 -21.40 15.09 -29.95
N PRO A 146 -22.61 15.06 -29.35
CA PRO A 146 -23.43 16.24 -29.11
C PRO A 146 -22.67 17.37 -28.40
N GLN A 147 -22.96 18.63 -28.75
CA GLN A 147 -22.26 19.79 -28.20
C GLN A 147 -22.54 19.98 -26.69
N GLU A 148 -23.66 19.45 -26.20
CA GLU A 148 -24.10 19.53 -24.81
C GLU A 148 -23.30 18.59 -23.88
N LEU A 149 -22.65 17.57 -24.45
CA LEU A 149 -21.80 16.66 -23.70
C LEU A 149 -20.48 17.35 -23.34
N LYS A 150 -20.23 17.50 -22.03
CA LYS A 150 -18.91 17.90 -21.53
C LYS A 150 -17.89 16.79 -21.79
N PHE A 151 -16.61 17.17 -21.84
CA PHE A 151 -15.48 16.24 -21.91
C PHE A 151 -15.41 15.38 -23.20
N ARG A 152 -15.89 15.90 -24.35
CA ARG A 152 -15.95 15.13 -25.62
C ARG A 152 -14.62 14.50 -26.03
N ASN A 153 -13.53 15.26 -25.95
CA ASN A 153 -12.18 14.76 -26.25
C ASN A 153 -11.79 13.61 -25.32
N LYS A 154 -12.16 13.71 -24.04
CA LYS A 154 -11.90 12.66 -23.07
C LYS A 154 -12.74 11.42 -23.31
N ILE A 155 -14.03 11.59 -23.56
CA ILE A 155 -14.95 10.51 -23.90
C ILE A 155 -14.42 9.76 -25.13
N ALA A 156 -14.01 10.49 -26.18
CA ALA A 156 -13.42 9.91 -27.38
C ALA A 156 -12.15 9.09 -27.07
N SER A 157 -11.24 9.62 -26.26
CA SER A 157 -10.04 8.90 -25.81
C SER A 157 -10.38 7.61 -25.06
N LEU A 158 -11.35 7.65 -24.14
CA LEU A 158 -11.80 6.49 -23.37
C LEU A 158 -12.52 5.44 -24.23
N MET A 159 -13.24 5.85 -25.29
CA MET A 159 -13.82 4.92 -26.27
C MET A 159 -12.73 4.17 -27.05
N LEU A 160 -11.65 4.85 -27.44
CA LEU A 160 -10.49 4.20 -28.06
C LEU A 160 -9.77 3.23 -27.12
N LEU A 161 -9.85 3.47 -25.80
CA LEU A 161 -9.37 2.56 -24.77
C LEU A 161 -10.31 1.36 -24.51
N SER A 162 -11.47 1.32 -25.17
CA SER A 162 -12.53 0.32 -24.96
C SER A 162 -12.96 0.24 -23.49
N ASP A 163 -13.10 1.39 -22.83
CA ASP A 163 -13.47 1.46 -21.42
C ASP A 163 -14.98 1.16 -21.21
N PRO A 164 -15.32 0.11 -20.43
CA PRO A 164 -16.72 -0.29 -20.21
C PRO A 164 -17.64 0.77 -19.58
N PHE A 165 -17.09 1.73 -18.83
CA PHE A 165 -17.89 2.77 -18.19
C PHE A 165 -18.47 3.73 -19.23
N ILE A 166 -17.67 4.13 -20.23
CA ILE A 166 -18.13 5.07 -21.25
C ILE A 166 -19.22 4.46 -22.13
N ASP A 167 -19.12 3.16 -22.41
CA ASP A 167 -20.18 2.43 -23.09
C ASP A 167 -21.53 2.52 -22.36
N LYS A 168 -21.51 2.38 -21.02
CA LYS A 168 -22.72 2.52 -20.19
C LYS A 168 -23.20 3.97 -20.11
N TYR A 169 -22.28 4.91 -19.90
CA TYR A 169 -22.57 6.34 -19.77
C TYR A 169 -23.22 6.90 -21.05
N LEU A 170 -22.64 6.62 -22.22
CA LEU A 170 -23.16 7.10 -23.49
C LEU A 170 -24.50 6.44 -23.86
N ASN A 171 -24.67 5.15 -23.57
CA ASN A 171 -25.94 4.47 -23.86
C ASN A 171 -27.14 5.06 -23.08
N ILE A 172 -26.88 5.83 -22.01
CA ILE A 172 -27.92 6.56 -21.25
C ILE A 172 -28.08 8.00 -21.79
N GLN A 173 -26.98 8.63 -22.21
CA GLN A 173 -26.94 10.07 -22.53
C GLN A 173 -27.22 10.39 -24.00
N ILE A 174 -27.03 9.44 -24.93
CA ILE A 174 -27.19 9.66 -26.37
C ILE A 174 -28.08 8.61 -27.03
N ASP A 175 -28.62 8.96 -28.19
CA ASP A 175 -29.44 8.05 -28.99
C ASP A 175 -28.67 6.79 -29.40
N LYS A 176 -29.37 5.66 -29.40
CA LYS A 176 -28.79 4.34 -29.69
C LYS A 176 -28.13 4.27 -31.07
N GLU A 177 -28.67 4.96 -32.06
CA GLU A 177 -28.10 5.04 -33.42
C GLU A 177 -26.76 5.79 -33.43
N LEU A 178 -26.70 6.94 -32.76
CA LEU A 178 -25.48 7.73 -32.63
C LEU A 178 -24.41 6.95 -31.83
N PHE A 179 -24.81 6.28 -30.75
CA PHE A 179 -23.91 5.43 -29.97
C PHE A 179 -23.27 4.33 -30.82
N LEU A 180 -24.08 3.61 -31.63
CA LEU A 180 -23.58 2.57 -32.52
C LEU A 180 -22.64 3.14 -33.60
N LYS A 181 -22.95 4.32 -34.15
CA LYS A 181 -22.09 5.02 -35.13
C LYS A 181 -20.71 5.33 -34.52
N VAL A 182 -20.68 5.99 -33.37
CA VAL A 182 -19.43 6.38 -32.70
C VAL A 182 -18.63 5.16 -32.24
N LYS A 183 -19.30 4.13 -31.71
CA LYS A 183 -18.66 2.87 -31.34
C LYS A 183 -18.05 2.13 -32.55
N GLY A 184 -18.72 2.19 -33.70
CA GLY A 184 -18.19 1.72 -34.97
C GLY A 184 -16.91 2.43 -35.37
N MET A 185 -16.89 3.77 -35.29
CA MET A 185 -15.70 4.59 -35.60
C MET A 185 -14.53 4.28 -34.67
N ALA A 186 -14.79 4.13 -33.36
CA ALA A 186 -13.77 3.73 -32.40
C ALA A 186 -13.20 2.34 -32.73
N SER A 187 -14.06 1.37 -33.03
CA SER A 187 -13.66 0.00 -33.39
C SER A 187 -12.83 -0.04 -34.67
N GLN A 188 -13.20 0.74 -35.68
CA GLN A 188 -12.43 0.88 -36.93
C GLN A 188 -11.03 1.45 -36.68
N THR A 189 -10.93 2.48 -35.84
CA THR A 189 -9.65 3.09 -35.46
C THR A 189 -8.78 2.10 -34.69
N ILE A 190 -9.37 1.32 -33.78
CA ILE A 190 -8.66 0.28 -33.01
C ILE A 190 -8.16 -0.83 -33.93
N PHE A 191 -8.95 -1.25 -34.92
CA PHE A 191 -8.57 -2.33 -35.85
C PHE A 191 -7.38 -1.97 -36.76
N GLN A 192 -7.14 -0.68 -37.00
CA GLN A 192 -5.98 -0.21 -37.75
C GLN A 192 -4.64 -0.38 -36.98
N TYR A 193 -4.68 -0.73 -35.70
CA TYR A 193 -3.50 -0.95 -34.87
C TYR A 193 -3.21 -2.44 -34.62
N GLU A 194 -1.97 -2.87 -34.87
CA GLU A 194 -1.50 -4.24 -34.55
C GLU A 194 -1.34 -4.50 -33.04
N ARG A 195 -1.21 -3.44 -32.24
CA ARG A 195 -1.05 -3.49 -30.77
C ARG A 195 -2.27 -2.92 -30.08
N SER A 196 -2.52 -3.34 -28.84
CA SER A 196 -3.63 -2.79 -28.07
C SER A 196 -3.47 -1.28 -27.85
N MET A 197 -4.52 -0.52 -28.15
CA MET A 197 -4.52 0.94 -28.07
C MET A 197 -4.15 1.46 -26.68
N ASN A 198 -4.58 0.73 -25.65
CA ASN A 198 -4.27 1.02 -24.25
C ASN A 198 -2.76 1.05 -23.98
N VAL A 199 -2.00 0.10 -24.51
CA VAL A 199 -0.54 0.05 -24.32
C VAL A 199 0.12 1.28 -24.96
N ILE A 200 -0.36 1.72 -26.12
CA ILE A 200 0.21 2.87 -26.83
C ILE A 200 -0.04 4.17 -26.04
N ILE A 201 -1.30 4.43 -25.65
CA ILE A 201 -1.66 5.65 -24.90
C ILE A 201 -0.93 5.68 -23.56
N THR A 202 -0.94 4.58 -22.82
CA THR A 202 -0.27 4.46 -21.51
C THR A 202 1.24 4.68 -21.64
N ASN A 203 1.89 4.09 -22.64
CA ASN A 203 3.32 4.29 -22.86
C ASN A 203 3.67 5.74 -23.22
N LYS A 204 2.82 6.41 -24.02
CA LYS A 204 3.03 7.83 -24.39
C LYS A 204 2.89 8.75 -23.18
N ARG A 205 1.91 8.51 -22.30
CA ARG A 205 1.77 9.24 -21.03
C ARG A 205 2.93 8.99 -20.09
N SER A 206 3.38 7.73 -19.99
CA SER A 206 4.52 7.38 -19.16
C SER A 206 5.81 8.04 -19.65
N ALA A 207 6.04 8.08 -20.97
CA ALA A 207 7.18 8.75 -21.57
C ALA A 207 7.15 10.28 -21.33
N TRP A 208 5.98 10.91 -21.45
CA TRP A 208 5.82 12.32 -21.11
C TRP A 208 6.11 12.59 -19.63
N ALA A 209 5.58 11.75 -18.73
CA ALA A 209 5.86 11.89 -17.30
C ALA A 209 7.35 11.70 -16.98
N ASP A 210 8.04 10.80 -17.68
CA ASP A 210 9.49 10.61 -17.58
C ASP A 210 10.26 11.87 -18.01
N GLU A 211 9.88 12.48 -19.13
CA GLU A 211 10.50 13.72 -19.63
C GLU A 211 10.34 14.88 -18.64
N ILE A 212 9.12 15.11 -18.15
CA ILE A 212 8.83 16.16 -17.17
C ILE A 212 9.57 15.90 -15.86
N THR A 213 9.54 14.65 -15.36
CA THR A 213 10.26 14.27 -14.14
C THR A 213 11.76 14.51 -14.28
N ALA A 214 12.36 14.11 -15.40
CA ALA A 214 13.78 14.30 -15.65
C ALA A 214 14.19 15.78 -15.72
N LYS A 215 13.30 16.64 -16.22
CA LYS A 215 13.55 18.09 -16.35
C LYS A 215 13.45 18.84 -15.01
N PHE A 216 12.44 18.53 -14.20
CA PHE A 216 12.12 19.29 -12.98
C PHE A 216 12.54 18.62 -11.68
N THR A 217 13.05 17.39 -11.74
CA THR A 217 13.53 16.68 -10.54
C THR A 217 15.05 16.53 -10.58
N LYS A 218 15.73 17.10 -9.59
CA LYS A 218 17.16 16.86 -9.37
C LYS A 218 17.32 15.89 -8.21
N ARG A 219 18.01 14.78 -8.46
CA ARG A 219 18.39 13.81 -7.42
C ARG A 219 19.83 14.06 -7.01
N GLN A 220 20.01 14.75 -5.89
CA GLN A 220 21.27 14.71 -5.18
C GLN A 220 21.39 13.33 -4.54
N LYS A 221 22.48 12.60 -4.84
CA LYS A 221 22.84 11.44 -4.04
C LYS A 221 23.21 11.93 -2.64
N ILE A 222 22.23 12.05 -1.74
CA ILE A 222 22.53 12.04 -0.31
C ILE A 222 23.13 10.67 -0.09
N ALA A 223 24.45 10.60 0.05
CA ALA A 223 25.09 9.38 0.47
C ALA A 223 24.56 9.10 1.89
N PRO A 224 23.85 7.98 2.15
CA PRO A 224 23.64 7.56 3.53
C PRO A 224 25.00 7.54 4.23
N GLY A 225 25.06 8.01 5.48
CA GLY A 225 26.31 8.05 6.22
C GLY A 225 27.07 6.73 6.10
N GLN A 226 28.39 6.79 5.94
CA GLN A 226 29.23 5.62 5.60
C GLN A 226 28.94 4.39 6.49
N LEU A 227 28.58 4.62 7.76
CA LEU A 227 28.18 3.59 8.71
C LEU A 227 26.87 2.86 8.32
N SER A 228 25.82 3.60 7.94
CA SER A 228 24.53 3.04 7.52
C SER A 228 24.67 2.20 6.25
N GLN A 229 25.45 2.68 5.27
CA GLN A 229 25.74 1.91 4.05
C GLN A 229 26.49 0.61 4.35
N LYS A 230 27.47 0.66 5.26
CA LYS A 230 28.26 -0.51 5.64
C LYS A 230 27.42 -1.55 6.38
N ILE A 231 26.60 -1.12 7.35
CA ILE A 231 25.66 -2.00 8.06
C ILE A 231 24.66 -2.61 7.06
N ALA A 232 24.07 -1.80 6.18
CA ALA A 232 23.16 -2.28 5.15
C ALA A 232 23.82 -3.26 4.18
N GLY A 233 25.10 -3.06 3.84
CA GLY A 233 25.86 -4.00 3.02
C GLY A 233 26.06 -5.34 3.71
N VAL A 234 26.39 -5.33 5.02
CA VAL A 234 26.58 -6.54 5.81
C VAL A 234 25.26 -7.30 6.00
N CYS A 235 24.16 -6.61 6.32
CA CYS A 235 22.82 -7.23 6.45
C CYS A 235 22.30 -7.83 5.14
N ARG A 236 22.68 -7.29 3.99
CA ARG A 236 22.30 -7.79 2.66
C ARG A 236 23.23 -8.87 2.12
N HIS A 237 24.36 -9.13 2.77
CA HIS A 237 25.30 -10.13 2.28
C HIS A 237 24.69 -11.54 2.39
N PRO A 238 24.75 -12.39 1.35
CA PRO A 238 24.11 -13.70 1.36
C PRO A 238 24.61 -14.62 2.50
N VAL A 239 25.86 -14.45 2.92
CA VAL A 239 26.48 -15.26 3.97
C VAL A 239 26.30 -14.66 5.37
N TYR A 240 26.37 -13.33 5.52
CA TYR A 240 26.29 -12.67 6.84
C TYR A 240 24.87 -12.23 7.20
N GLY A 241 24.01 -11.98 6.21
CA GLY A 241 22.64 -11.54 6.40
C GLY A 241 21.75 -12.59 7.07
N VAL A 242 21.92 -13.89 6.73
CA VAL A 242 21.13 -14.98 7.35
C VAL A 242 21.49 -15.18 8.83
N PRO A 243 22.77 -15.26 9.25
CA PRO A 243 23.13 -15.27 10.67
C PRO A 243 22.64 -14.03 11.43
N ILE A 244 22.72 -12.84 10.83
CA ILE A 244 22.22 -11.60 11.44
C ILE A 244 20.70 -11.68 11.61
N LEU A 245 19.96 -12.20 10.63
CA LEU A 245 18.52 -12.43 10.74
C LEU A 245 18.17 -13.34 11.90
N ILE A 246 18.84 -14.48 12.00
CA ILE A 246 18.64 -15.42 13.11
C ILE A 246 18.96 -14.71 14.44
N GLY A 247 20.06 -13.96 14.51
CA GLY A 247 20.44 -13.19 15.69
C GLY A 247 19.40 -12.15 16.09
N VAL A 248 18.88 -11.36 15.15
CA VAL A 248 17.84 -10.35 15.39
C VAL A 248 16.55 -11.01 15.87
N ILE A 249 16.11 -12.10 15.25
CA ILE A 249 14.91 -12.85 15.67
C ILE A 249 15.10 -13.42 17.08
N LEU A 250 16.27 -13.97 17.40
CA LEU A 250 16.58 -14.50 18.73
C LEU A 250 16.59 -13.40 19.80
N ILE A 251 17.20 -12.24 19.50
CA ILE A 251 17.20 -11.07 20.39
C ILE A 251 15.77 -10.58 20.62
N LEU A 252 14.98 -10.46 19.56
CA LEU A 252 13.59 -10.06 19.63
C LEU A 252 12.78 -11.04 20.50
N TYR A 253 12.94 -12.35 20.27
CA TYR A 253 12.25 -13.36 21.06
C TYR A 253 12.66 -13.32 22.55
N PHE A 254 13.96 -13.22 22.82
CA PHE A 254 14.48 -13.11 24.18
C PHE A 254 13.90 -11.88 24.89
N PHE A 255 13.88 -10.73 24.22
CA PHE A 255 13.37 -9.49 24.82
C PHE A 255 11.86 -9.54 25.02
N VAL A 256 11.11 -10.02 24.03
CA VAL A 256 9.65 -10.19 24.13
C VAL A 256 9.30 -11.11 25.30
N VAL A 257 9.92 -12.29 25.43
CA VAL A 257 9.58 -13.23 26.52
C VAL A 257 9.91 -12.66 27.89
N ASN A 258 11.09 -12.05 28.06
CA ASN A 258 11.51 -11.53 29.36
C ASN A 258 10.72 -10.28 29.76
N VAL A 259 10.64 -9.29 28.87
CA VAL A 259 9.98 -8.00 29.19
C VAL A 259 8.47 -8.18 29.27
N ALA A 260 7.86 -8.92 28.33
CA ALA A 260 6.43 -9.19 28.42
C ALA A 260 6.09 -10.06 29.62
N GLY A 261 6.97 -10.99 30.01
CA GLY A 261 6.81 -11.79 31.22
C GLY A 261 6.78 -10.92 32.49
N ILE A 262 7.65 -9.90 32.58
CA ILE A 262 7.66 -8.94 33.70
C ILE A 262 6.35 -8.14 33.73
N ILE A 263 5.91 -7.59 32.60
CA ILE A 263 4.67 -6.81 32.51
C ILE A 263 3.46 -7.71 32.82
N ALA A 264 3.42 -8.92 32.29
CA ALA A 264 2.36 -9.88 32.53
C ALA A 264 2.27 -10.24 34.03
N ASN A 265 3.40 -10.47 34.69
CA ASN A 265 3.43 -10.72 36.14
C ASN A 265 2.92 -9.52 36.94
N PHE A 266 3.31 -8.31 36.55
CA PHE A 266 2.82 -7.08 37.18
C PHE A 266 1.29 -6.92 37.00
N MET A 267 0.80 -7.15 35.78
CA MET A 267 -0.64 -7.16 35.49
C MET A 267 -1.37 -8.26 36.27
N LYS A 268 -0.78 -9.45 36.43
CA LYS A 268 -1.34 -10.53 37.25
C LYS A 268 -1.55 -10.11 38.69
N ILE A 269 -0.56 -9.47 39.29
CA ILE A 269 -0.64 -9.02 40.68
C ILE A 269 -1.73 -7.95 40.86
N ILE A 270 -1.84 -7.01 39.93
CA ILE A 270 -2.76 -5.87 40.06
C ILE A 270 -4.19 -6.21 39.63
N LEU A 271 -4.36 -6.93 38.53
CA LEU A 271 -5.68 -7.19 37.94
C LEU A 271 -6.27 -8.53 38.39
N TRP A 272 -5.46 -9.60 38.46
CA TRP A 272 -5.99 -10.94 38.71
C TRP A 272 -6.08 -11.30 40.18
N ASN A 273 -5.01 -11.11 40.96
CA ASN A 273 -5.02 -11.46 42.38
C ASN A 273 -6.19 -10.86 43.19
N PRO A 274 -6.63 -9.60 43.00
CA PRO A 274 -7.80 -9.08 43.71
C PRO A 274 -9.12 -9.70 43.23
N VAL A 275 -9.24 -10.01 41.93
CA VAL A 275 -10.42 -10.66 41.37
C VAL A 275 -10.54 -12.10 41.88
N GLU A 276 -9.44 -12.85 41.88
CA GLU A 276 -9.36 -14.18 42.46
C GLU A 276 -9.68 -14.16 43.97
N GLY A 277 -9.14 -13.19 44.71
CA GLY A 277 -9.44 -13.00 46.14
C GLY A 277 -10.91 -12.69 46.40
N TYR A 278 -11.52 -11.82 45.59
CA TYR A 278 -12.93 -11.45 45.74
C TYR A 278 -13.89 -12.61 45.44
N ILE A 279 -13.66 -13.36 44.36
CA ILE A 279 -14.54 -14.47 43.97
C ILE A 279 -14.38 -15.65 44.92
N ASN A 280 -13.18 -15.92 45.45
CA ASN A 280 -12.98 -16.90 46.52
C ASN A 280 -13.62 -16.45 47.85
N GLY A 281 -13.64 -15.15 48.14
CA GLY A 281 -14.32 -14.57 49.31
C GLY A 281 -15.85 -14.66 49.28
N LEU A 282 -16.46 -14.83 48.10
CA LEU A 282 -17.91 -14.96 47.94
C LEU A 282 -18.49 -16.32 48.37
N GLY A 283 -17.66 -17.29 48.73
CA GLY A 283 -18.11 -18.60 49.23
C GLY A 283 -18.94 -19.40 48.22
N LEU A 284 -18.66 -19.26 46.92
CA LEU A 284 -19.31 -20.00 45.86
C LEU A 284 -19.13 -21.51 46.03
N SER A 285 -20.10 -22.31 45.56
CA SER A 285 -19.97 -23.77 45.58
C SER A 285 -18.75 -24.22 44.78
N ARG A 286 -18.15 -25.35 45.16
CA ARG A 286 -16.91 -25.88 44.58
C ARG A 286 -16.94 -25.94 43.05
N PHE A 287 -18.09 -26.28 42.48
CA PHE A 287 -18.30 -26.30 41.04
C PHE A 287 -18.13 -24.91 40.39
N TRP A 288 -18.76 -23.87 40.95
CA TRP A 288 -18.69 -22.51 40.37
C TRP A 288 -17.33 -21.84 40.59
N SER A 289 -16.67 -22.10 41.71
CA SER A 289 -15.30 -21.63 41.96
C SER A 289 -14.30 -22.28 40.99
N GLU A 290 -14.36 -23.61 40.80
CA GLU A 290 -13.50 -24.31 39.84
C GLU A 290 -13.81 -23.93 38.38
N PHE A 291 -15.08 -23.69 38.04
CA PHE A 291 -15.50 -23.28 36.69
C PHE A 291 -15.09 -21.85 36.32
N LEU A 292 -15.10 -20.92 37.28
CA LEU A 292 -14.77 -19.51 37.03
C LEU A 292 -13.28 -19.23 37.21
N ILE A 293 -12.69 -19.66 38.34
CA ILE A 293 -11.33 -19.27 38.78
C ILE A 293 -10.36 -20.47 38.75
N GLY A 294 -10.84 -21.70 38.57
CA GLY A 294 -9.95 -22.86 38.56
C GLY A 294 -8.82 -22.76 37.53
N ASN A 295 -7.85 -23.67 37.60
CA ASN A 295 -6.71 -23.69 36.67
C ASN A 295 -7.14 -23.74 35.18
N TYR A 296 -8.36 -24.20 34.89
CA TYR A 296 -8.99 -24.21 33.56
C TYR A 296 -10.30 -23.42 33.52
N GLY A 297 -10.51 -22.51 34.48
CA GLY A 297 -11.71 -21.70 34.57
C GLY A 297 -11.84 -20.75 33.38
N ILE A 298 -13.08 -20.43 33.00
CA ILE A 298 -13.36 -19.57 31.83
C ILE A 298 -12.75 -18.17 32.03
N LEU A 299 -12.81 -17.64 33.25
CA LEU A 299 -12.29 -16.30 33.54
C LEU A 299 -10.76 -16.32 33.59
N THR A 300 -10.18 -17.36 34.19
CA THR A 300 -8.72 -17.55 34.34
C THR A 300 -8.04 -17.79 33.00
N LEU A 301 -8.46 -18.83 32.28
CA LEU A 301 -7.78 -19.30 31.06
C LEU A 301 -8.22 -18.52 29.82
N GLY A 302 -9.46 -18.01 29.81
CA GLY A 302 -10.02 -17.25 28.70
C GLY A 302 -9.68 -15.77 28.80
N LEU A 303 -10.53 -15.01 29.50
CA LEU A 303 -10.46 -13.54 29.51
C LEU A 303 -9.15 -13.04 30.12
N MET A 304 -8.80 -13.53 31.30
CA MET A 304 -7.69 -12.95 32.04
C MET A 304 -6.34 -13.33 31.42
N ASN A 305 -6.16 -14.58 30.97
CA ASN A 305 -4.93 -14.96 30.26
C ASN A 305 -4.75 -14.17 28.95
N ALA A 306 -5.83 -13.85 28.23
CA ALA A 306 -5.78 -13.01 27.04
C ALA A 306 -5.30 -11.58 27.38
N ILE A 307 -5.81 -10.98 28.45
CA ILE A 307 -5.44 -9.62 28.86
C ILE A 307 -4.05 -9.57 29.50
N ILE A 308 -3.72 -10.54 30.34
CA ILE A 308 -2.51 -10.49 31.17
C ILE A 308 -1.30 -11.06 30.44
N THR A 309 -1.47 -12.14 29.69
CA THR A 309 -0.35 -12.81 29.04
C THR A 309 -0.25 -12.41 27.58
N VAL A 310 -1.36 -12.46 26.82
CA VAL A 310 -1.30 -12.25 25.36
C VAL A 310 -1.09 -10.77 25.00
N LEU A 311 -1.79 -9.85 25.64
CA LEU A 311 -1.69 -8.41 25.32
C LEU A 311 -0.28 -7.84 25.49
N PRO A 312 0.46 -8.05 26.60
CA PRO A 312 1.81 -7.52 26.75
C PRO A 312 2.80 -8.13 25.75
N ILE A 313 2.69 -9.44 25.50
CA ILE A 313 3.55 -10.15 24.55
C ILE A 313 3.37 -9.57 23.15
N LEU A 314 2.12 -9.42 22.70
CA LEU A 314 1.84 -8.84 21.39
C LEU A 314 2.26 -7.37 21.30
N SER A 315 2.01 -6.57 22.34
CA SER A 315 2.35 -5.14 22.35
C SER A 315 3.85 -4.92 22.18
N ILE A 316 4.68 -5.66 22.95
CA ILE A 316 6.13 -5.57 22.83
C ILE A 316 6.60 -6.12 21.48
N PHE A 317 6.04 -7.24 21.03
CA PHE A 317 6.38 -7.80 19.72
C PHE A 317 6.13 -6.82 18.58
N PHE A 318 4.96 -6.16 18.54
CA PHE A 318 4.63 -5.16 17.52
C PHE A 318 5.50 -3.91 17.63
N LEU A 319 5.81 -3.44 18.84
CA LEU A 319 6.75 -2.33 19.04
C LEU A 319 8.12 -2.64 18.42
N PHE A 320 8.68 -3.81 18.70
CA PHE A 320 9.96 -4.23 18.12
C PHE A 320 9.89 -4.44 16.61
N TYR A 321 8.79 -5.04 16.11
CA TYR A 321 8.58 -5.21 14.69
C TYR A 321 8.53 -3.86 13.96
N HIS A 322 7.83 -2.86 14.52
CA HIS A 322 7.77 -1.51 13.97
C HIS A 322 9.16 -0.85 13.95
N ILE A 323 9.93 -0.97 15.04
CA ILE A 323 11.31 -0.47 15.07
C ILE A 323 12.16 -1.13 13.98
N LEU A 324 12.03 -2.45 13.76
CA LEU A 324 12.77 -3.16 12.69
C LEU A 324 12.32 -2.72 11.28
N GLU A 325 11.05 -2.38 11.12
CA GLU A 325 10.48 -1.86 9.87
C GLU A 325 11.00 -0.45 9.58
N ASP A 326 10.94 0.47 10.55
CA ASP A 326 11.44 1.85 10.46
C ASP A 326 12.95 1.92 10.23
N MET A 327 13.69 1.01 10.89
CA MET A 327 15.13 0.85 10.63
C MET A 327 15.42 0.36 9.21
N GLY A 328 14.42 -0.02 8.43
CA GLY A 328 14.57 -0.54 7.08
C GLY A 328 15.16 -1.96 7.04
N TYR A 329 15.24 -2.66 8.17
CA TYR A 329 15.80 -4.02 8.21
C TYR A 329 14.90 -5.00 7.45
N ILE A 330 13.59 -4.99 7.74
CA ILE A 330 12.59 -5.83 7.08
C ILE A 330 12.51 -5.56 5.56
N PRO A 331 12.42 -4.30 5.09
CA PRO A 331 12.53 -3.99 3.66
C PRO A 331 13.81 -4.51 3.00
N ASN A 332 14.97 -4.44 3.66
CA ASN A 332 16.23 -4.95 3.10
C ASN A 332 16.28 -6.50 3.04
N LEU A 333 15.62 -7.19 3.97
CA LEU A 333 15.47 -8.65 3.92
C LEU A 333 14.71 -9.11 2.67
N SER A 334 13.75 -8.32 2.19
CA SER A 334 12.98 -8.65 0.97
C SER A 334 13.90 -8.84 -0.25
N ILE A 335 15.01 -8.10 -0.33
CA ILE A 335 16.00 -8.27 -1.41
C ILE A 335 16.75 -9.58 -1.24
N LEU A 336 17.22 -9.86 -0.02
CA LEU A 336 18.00 -11.05 0.29
C LEU A 336 17.22 -12.33 -0.03
N THR A 337 15.93 -12.34 0.31
CA THR A 337 15.05 -13.49 0.13
C THR A 337 14.41 -13.57 -1.26
N LYS A 338 14.50 -12.51 -2.08
CA LYS A 338 13.87 -12.41 -3.40
C LYS A 338 14.11 -13.66 -4.27
N ASN A 339 15.35 -14.15 -4.35
CA ASN A 339 15.69 -15.30 -5.18
C ASN A 339 15.05 -16.60 -4.69
N ILE A 340 14.90 -16.75 -3.37
CA ILE A 340 14.27 -17.92 -2.75
C ILE A 340 12.76 -17.83 -2.94
N MET A 341 12.17 -16.66 -2.63
CA MET A 341 10.74 -16.40 -2.76
C MET A 341 10.25 -16.57 -4.20
N ASN A 342 11.01 -16.07 -5.18
CA ASN A 342 10.66 -16.23 -6.60
C ASN A 342 10.55 -17.70 -7.03
N LYS A 343 11.33 -18.61 -6.46
CA LYS A 343 11.20 -20.05 -6.74
C LYS A 343 9.88 -20.62 -6.24
N ILE A 344 9.38 -20.10 -5.12
CA ILE A 344 8.10 -20.44 -4.50
C ILE A 344 6.94 -19.67 -5.17
N GLY A 345 7.22 -18.77 -6.11
CA GLY A 345 6.20 -17.95 -6.78
C GLY A 345 5.74 -16.73 -5.98
N LEU A 346 6.55 -16.31 -5.00
CA LEU A 346 6.33 -15.15 -4.15
C LEU A 346 7.30 -14.01 -4.52
N SER A 347 6.86 -12.76 -4.34
CA SER A 347 7.77 -11.62 -4.37
C SER A 347 8.58 -11.56 -3.07
N GLY A 348 9.71 -10.83 -3.08
CA GLY A 348 10.49 -10.58 -1.87
C GLY A 348 9.67 -9.92 -0.75
N ALA A 349 8.59 -9.20 -1.09
CA ALA A 349 7.71 -8.53 -0.12
C ALA A 349 6.97 -9.53 0.78
N ALA A 350 6.77 -10.77 0.35
CA ALA A 350 6.14 -11.82 1.16
C ALA A 350 6.92 -12.14 2.44
N ILE A 351 8.19 -11.75 2.55
CA ILE A 351 8.96 -11.95 3.78
C ILE A 351 8.37 -11.18 4.98
N MET A 352 7.70 -10.05 4.74
CA MET A 352 7.11 -9.23 5.81
C MET A 352 6.02 -10.01 6.56
N PRO A 353 4.94 -10.49 5.90
CA PRO A 353 3.94 -11.30 6.58
C PRO A 353 4.49 -12.63 7.10
N LEU A 354 5.42 -13.29 6.39
CA LEU A 354 6.00 -14.57 6.84
C LEU A 354 6.78 -14.43 8.15
N THR A 355 7.60 -13.37 8.28
CA THR A 355 8.33 -13.09 9.53
C THR A 355 7.38 -12.69 10.67
N LEU A 356 6.34 -11.92 10.37
CA LEU A 356 5.30 -11.56 11.33
C LEU A 356 4.52 -12.79 11.84
N GLY A 357 4.39 -13.83 11.01
CA GLY A 357 3.71 -15.08 11.32
C GLY A 357 4.28 -15.86 12.50
N PHE A 358 5.60 -15.77 12.72
CA PHE A 358 6.25 -16.38 13.89
C PHE A 358 5.81 -15.73 15.20
N GLY A 359 5.37 -14.47 15.17
CA GLY A 359 4.71 -13.83 16.30
C GLY A 359 3.23 -14.17 16.33
N CYS A 360 2.48 -13.61 15.37
CA CYS A 360 1.02 -13.65 15.36
C CYS A 360 0.47 -13.95 13.95
N LYS A 361 -0.04 -15.17 13.76
CA LYS A 361 -0.61 -15.61 12.47
C LYS A 361 -1.79 -14.76 11.99
N THR A 362 -2.65 -14.31 12.90
CA THR A 362 -3.85 -13.53 12.53
C THR A 362 -3.44 -12.18 11.94
N MET A 363 -2.52 -11.47 12.60
CA MET A 363 -2.00 -10.20 12.11
C MET A 363 -1.15 -10.38 10.83
N ALA A 364 -0.32 -11.42 10.78
CA ALA A 364 0.40 -11.80 9.56
C ALA A 364 -0.55 -12.01 8.37
N THR A 365 -1.64 -12.74 8.57
CA THR A 365 -2.68 -12.96 7.56
C THR A 365 -3.28 -11.65 7.07
N LEU A 366 -3.57 -10.70 7.98
CA LEU A 366 -4.11 -9.40 7.62
C LEU A 366 -3.11 -8.56 6.80
N THR A 367 -1.83 -8.59 7.14
CA THR A 367 -0.79 -7.85 6.42
C THR A 367 -0.53 -8.38 5.01
N THR A 368 -0.96 -9.61 4.67
CA THR A 368 -0.83 -10.13 3.30
C THR A 368 -1.58 -9.29 2.26
N LYS A 369 -2.59 -8.50 2.66
CA LYS A 369 -3.29 -7.56 1.77
C LYS A 369 -2.36 -6.54 1.08
N SER A 370 -1.19 -6.27 1.67
CA SER A 370 -0.16 -5.40 1.07
C SER A 370 0.52 -6.01 -0.16
N LEU A 371 0.39 -7.33 -0.37
CA LEU A 371 0.99 -8.03 -1.52
C LEU A 371 0.23 -7.69 -2.81
N SER A 372 0.98 -7.46 -3.88
CA SER A 372 0.47 -6.92 -5.14
C SER A 372 -0.44 -7.86 -5.93
N SER A 373 -0.39 -9.18 -5.69
CA SER A 373 -1.20 -10.14 -6.43
C SER A 373 -1.95 -11.09 -5.51
N LYS A 374 -3.18 -11.48 -5.92
CA LYS A 374 -4.00 -12.46 -5.18
C LYS A 374 -3.30 -13.81 -5.08
N LYS A 375 -2.53 -14.20 -6.10
CA LYS A 375 -1.71 -15.42 -6.07
C LYS A 375 -0.72 -15.38 -4.90
N GLU A 376 0.03 -14.30 -4.75
CA GLU A 376 0.99 -14.15 -3.65
C GLU A 376 0.29 -14.13 -2.28
N GLN A 377 -0.86 -13.45 -2.19
CA GLN A 377 -1.68 -13.43 -0.98
C GLN A 377 -2.08 -14.84 -0.54
N TYR A 378 -2.68 -15.63 -1.44
CA TYR A 378 -3.13 -16.98 -1.10
C TYR A 378 -1.97 -17.88 -0.71
N ILE A 379 -0.89 -17.92 -1.50
CA ILE A 379 0.29 -18.76 -1.18
C ILE A 379 0.81 -18.41 0.22
N THR A 380 0.96 -17.13 0.52
CA THR A 380 1.46 -16.66 1.83
C THR A 380 0.52 -17.04 2.98
N ILE A 381 -0.80 -16.88 2.81
CA ILE A 381 -1.80 -17.26 3.82
C ILE A 381 -1.74 -18.76 4.12
N PHE A 382 -1.62 -19.60 3.08
CA PHE A 382 -1.51 -21.05 3.25
C PHE A 382 -0.21 -21.44 3.98
N MET A 383 0.92 -20.83 3.64
CA MET A 383 2.20 -21.06 4.35
C MET A 383 2.11 -20.68 5.84
N LEU A 384 1.52 -19.52 6.15
CA LEU A 384 1.27 -19.07 7.52
C LEU A 384 0.36 -20.02 8.31
N ALA A 385 -0.70 -20.54 7.67
CA ALA A 385 -1.64 -21.44 8.33
C ALA A 385 -0.99 -22.79 8.66
N PHE A 386 -0.32 -23.42 7.70
CA PHE A 386 0.12 -24.81 7.79
C PHE A 386 1.45 -25.03 8.53
N ALA A 387 2.48 -24.23 8.26
CA ALA A 387 3.84 -24.63 8.61
C ALA A 387 4.56 -23.69 9.59
N ILE A 388 4.29 -22.38 9.52
CA ILE A 388 4.92 -21.42 10.44
C ILE A 388 4.29 -21.59 11.83
N PRO A 389 5.03 -21.94 12.89
CA PRO A 389 4.48 -21.97 14.24
C PRO A 389 4.39 -20.54 14.81
N CYS A 390 3.26 -20.17 15.42
CA CYS A 390 3.20 -18.92 16.19
C CYS A 390 4.01 -19.02 17.49
N ALA A 391 4.25 -17.89 18.16
CA ALA A 391 5.12 -17.83 19.34
C ALA A 391 4.73 -18.85 20.43
N SER A 392 3.43 -19.07 20.65
CA SER A 392 2.93 -20.06 21.61
C SER A 392 3.17 -21.50 21.17
N GLN A 393 2.95 -21.82 19.89
CA GLN A 393 3.23 -23.15 19.33
C GLN A 393 4.74 -23.44 19.33
N MET A 394 5.56 -22.45 19.04
CA MET A 394 7.01 -22.57 19.09
C MET A 394 7.49 -22.85 20.53
N GLY A 395 6.97 -22.10 21.51
CA GLY A 395 7.25 -22.33 22.93
C GLY A 395 6.84 -23.73 23.39
N LEU A 396 5.64 -24.20 23.02
CA LEU A 396 5.18 -25.56 23.33
C LEU A 396 6.07 -26.62 22.68
N ASN A 397 6.38 -26.47 21.39
CA ASN A 397 7.24 -27.40 20.66
C ASN A 397 8.64 -27.48 21.30
N MET A 398 9.21 -26.35 21.70
CA MET A 398 10.51 -26.33 22.40
C MET A 398 10.43 -26.96 23.79
N ALA A 399 9.36 -26.72 24.55
CA ALA A 399 9.18 -27.28 25.89
C ALA A 399 8.99 -28.81 25.89
N VAL A 400 8.27 -29.34 24.89
CA VAL A 400 8.00 -30.78 24.74
C VAL A 400 9.19 -31.48 24.09
N LEU A 401 9.64 -30.99 22.93
CA LEU A 401 10.71 -31.64 22.15
C LEU A 401 12.10 -31.41 22.75
N GLY A 402 12.30 -30.32 23.50
CA GLY A 402 13.55 -30.06 24.20
C GLY A 402 13.90 -31.17 25.20
N LYS A 403 12.90 -31.83 25.79
CA LYS A 403 13.10 -32.99 26.68
C LYS A 403 13.58 -34.25 25.95
N LEU A 404 13.26 -34.37 24.65
CA LEU A 404 13.66 -35.49 23.78
C LEU A 404 15.02 -35.24 23.11
N GLY A 405 15.63 -34.08 23.35
CA GLY A 405 16.94 -33.68 22.86
C GLY A 405 16.91 -32.90 21.53
N LEU A 406 18.05 -32.28 21.21
CA LEU A 406 18.22 -31.39 20.04
C LEU A 406 17.87 -32.07 18.70
N LYS A 407 18.11 -33.39 18.56
CA LYS A 407 17.79 -34.14 17.34
C LYS A 407 16.29 -34.13 17.04
N ALA A 408 15.44 -34.30 18.05
CA ALA A 408 13.99 -34.27 17.89
C ALA A 408 13.50 -32.88 17.47
N LEU A 409 14.11 -31.83 18.02
CA LEU A 409 13.81 -30.45 17.67
C LEU A 409 14.18 -30.16 16.20
N PHE A 410 15.39 -30.50 15.76
CA PHE A 410 15.79 -30.32 14.36
C PHE A 410 14.95 -31.16 13.40
N ALA A 411 14.56 -32.38 13.77
CA ALA A 411 13.68 -33.21 12.94
C ALA A 411 12.29 -32.57 12.78
N ALA A 412 11.69 -32.08 13.86
CA ALA A 412 10.37 -31.45 13.82
C ALA A 412 10.36 -30.15 13.01
N PHE A 413 11.30 -29.23 13.27
CA PHE A 413 11.38 -27.97 12.52
C PHE A 413 11.82 -28.19 11.08
N GLY A 414 12.68 -29.19 10.81
CA GLY A 414 13.03 -29.60 9.45
C GLY A 414 11.83 -30.12 8.68
N PHE A 415 10.99 -30.94 9.31
CA PHE A 415 9.74 -31.43 8.72
C PHE A 415 8.75 -30.30 8.43
N LEU A 416 8.58 -29.35 9.36
CA LEU A 416 7.75 -28.16 9.14
C LEU A 416 8.25 -27.32 7.96
N LEU A 417 9.57 -27.11 7.84
CA LEU A 417 10.16 -26.38 6.73
C LEU A 417 9.92 -27.09 5.39
N ILE A 418 10.05 -28.42 5.36
CA ILE A 418 9.76 -29.22 4.16
C ILE A 418 8.30 -29.06 3.74
N ILE A 419 7.36 -29.14 4.69
CA ILE A 419 5.93 -28.90 4.41
C ILE A 419 5.72 -27.50 3.86
N ASP A 420 6.32 -26.47 4.47
CA ASP A 420 6.16 -25.08 4.07
C ASP A 420 6.57 -24.85 2.61
N VAL A 421 7.77 -25.30 2.26
CA VAL A 421 8.31 -25.18 0.91
C VAL A 421 7.49 -26.01 -0.08
N SER A 422 7.05 -27.20 0.31
CA SER A 422 6.25 -28.08 -0.55
C SER A 422 4.88 -27.48 -0.87
N VAL A 423 4.20 -26.94 0.15
CA VAL A 423 2.90 -26.26 0.00
C VAL A 423 3.04 -25.03 -0.90
N GLY A 424 4.07 -24.21 -0.67
CA GLY A 424 4.33 -23.03 -1.49
C GLY A 424 4.58 -23.39 -2.97
N LEU A 425 5.43 -24.39 -3.24
CA LEU A 425 5.69 -24.87 -4.60
C LEU A 425 4.43 -25.46 -5.26
N LEU A 426 3.66 -26.25 -4.53
CA LEU A 426 2.43 -26.86 -5.03
C LEU A 426 1.40 -25.79 -5.41
N LEU A 427 1.17 -24.80 -4.55
CA LEU A 427 0.23 -23.71 -4.81
C LEU A 427 0.71 -22.80 -5.94
N ASN A 428 2.02 -22.61 -6.10
CA ASN A 428 2.57 -21.89 -7.24
C ASN A 428 2.22 -22.55 -8.58
N LEU A 429 2.17 -23.89 -8.62
CA LEU A 429 1.77 -24.66 -9.79
C LEU A 429 0.25 -24.61 -10.05
N ILE A 430 -0.56 -24.64 -8.99
CA ILE A 430 -2.03 -24.68 -9.10
C ILE A 430 -2.62 -23.30 -9.44
N ILE A 431 -2.13 -22.23 -8.79
CA ILE A 431 -2.71 -20.90 -8.90
C ILE A 431 -2.12 -20.15 -10.11
N LYS A 432 -2.97 -19.79 -11.07
CA LYS A 432 -2.60 -18.97 -12.23
C LYS A 432 -2.20 -17.56 -11.80
N SER A 433 -1.19 -17.00 -12.46
CA SER A 433 -0.71 -15.64 -12.17
C SER A 433 -1.69 -14.62 -12.71
N ASP A 434 -2.30 -13.83 -11.83
CA ASP A 434 -2.82 -12.52 -12.21
C ASP A 434 -1.63 -11.64 -12.64
N LYS A 435 -1.82 -10.79 -13.64
CA LYS A 435 -0.74 -10.08 -14.37
C LYS A 435 0.27 -9.41 -13.43
N LYS A 436 1.55 -9.46 -13.83
CA LYS A 436 2.72 -8.86 -13.16
C LYS A 436 2.59 -7.34 -13.07
N GLY A 437 2.05 -6.84 -11.96
CA GLY A 437 2.46 -5.52 -11.48
C GLY A 437 3.95 -5.61 -11.16
N ILE A 438 4.79 -4.86 -11.86
CA ILE A 438 6.20 -4.72 -11.48
C ILE A 438 6.18 -3.91 -10.18
N PHE A 439 6.15 -4.61 -9.04
CA PHE A 439 6.26 -3.96 -7.74
C PHE A 439 7.69 -3.43 -7.60
N ILE A 440 7.88 -2.16 -7.96
CA ILE A 440 9.11 -1.41 -7.75
C ILE A 440 9.03 -0.90 -6.31
N GLN A 441 9.51 -1.69 -5.36
CA GLN A 441 9.68 -1.22 -3.99
C GLN A 441 10.90 -0.29 -3.95
N GLU A 442 10.68 1.00 -3.72
CA GLU A 442 11.78 1.90 -3.38
C GLU A 442 12.34 1.47 -2.02
N LEU A 443 13.65 1.26 -1.96
CA LEU A 443 14.31 0.73 -0.78
C LEU A 443 14.53 1.86 0.23
N PRO A 444 13.89 1.82 1.42
CA PRO A 444 14.23 2.76 2.45
C PRO A 444 15.68 2.52 2.90
N PRO A 445 16.50 3.56 3.04
CA PRO A 445 17.85 3.41 3.59
C PRO A 445 17.76 2.95 5.06
N ILE A 446 18.73 2.16 5.53
CA ILE A 446 18.78 1.80 6.96
C ILE A 446 19.04 3.06 7.77
N ARG A 447 18.09 3.43 8.63
CA ARG A 447 18.18 4.58 9.54
C ARG A 447 18.12 4.08 10.98
N LEU A 448 18.72 4.80 11.91
CA LEU A 448 18.49 4.58 13.35
C LEU A 448 17.14 5.23 13.69
N PRO A 449 16.27 4.58 14.47
CA PRO A 449 14.93 5.10 14.75
C PRO A 449 15.05 6.38 15.59
N GLY A 450 14.30 7.42 15.22
CA GLY A 450 14.18 8.60 16.05
C GLY A 450 13.30 8.30 17.27
N ILE A 451 13.70 8.74 18.47
CA ILE A 451 12.93 8.53 19.72
C ILE A 451 11.47 9.06 19.60
N ARG A 452 11.22 9.98 18.66
CA ARG A 452 9.92 10.60 18.41
C ARG A 452 8.96 9.78 17.53
N GLU A 453 9.45 8.75 16.84
CA GLU A 453 8.66 7.88 15.96
C GLU A 453 8.24 6.58 16.66
N VAL A 454 8.88 6.27 17.80
CA VAL A 454 8.71 5.01 18.55
C VAL A 454 7.73 5.14 19.74
N VAL A 455 7.32 6.37 20.10
CA VAL A 455 6.47 6.67 21.28
C VAL A 455 5.08 7.12 20.87
#